data_AF-A0A846HKQ0-F1
#
_entry.id   AF-A0A846HKQ0-F1
#
_cell.length_a   1.000
_cell.length_b   1.000
_cell.length_c   1.000
_cell.angle_alpha   90.00
_cell.angle_beta   90.00
_cell.angle_gamma   90.00
#
_symmetry.space_group_name_H-M   'P 1'
#
loop_
_entity.id
_entity.type
_entity.pdbx_description
1 polymer ?
#
loop_
_entity_poly.entity_id
_entity_poly.type
_entity_poly.pdbx_seq_one_letter_code
_entity_poly.pdbx_strand_id
1 'polypeptide(L)'
;MSKAEETKTNTGSKRGFGDLGVLIALSLLAATFRGCNFSQPETTPASKLVNTSEITYNPDQFMYRTVTIRSKALDKVGPASFTVKDKQLFDSEPIVVVNASGVPFNLPADRDIEVQVTGSVRRLNIPQIERDYNLNLQDEYYKKYINKPAVIAQEIKVVPQQNQITQGIRQ
;
A
#
# COMPACT_ATOMS: atom_id res chain seq x y z
N MET A 1 4.94 -45.26 -35.76
CA MET A 1 4.03 -45.96 -34.82
C MET A 1 2.60 -45.66 -35.26
N SER A 2 1.86 -46.71 -35.62
CA SER A 2 0.55 -46.65 -36.29
C SER A 2 -0.58 -46.98 -35.30
N LYS A 3 -1.53 -46.05 -35.22
CA LYS A 3 -3.00 -46.16 -35.19
C LYS A 3 -3.73 -47.40 -34.60
N ALA A 4 -4.79 -47.05 -33.83
CA ALA A 4 -6.16 -47.61 -33.80
C ALA A 4 -6.39 -48.99 -33.15
N GLU A 5 -7.19 -49.06 -32.07
CA GLU A 5 -8.63 -49.48 -32.02
C GLU A 5 -8.76 -51.03 -32.01
N GLU A 6 -9.63 -51.72 -31.27
CA GLU A 6 -10.99 -51.43 -30.83
C GLU A 6 -11.50 -52.50 -29.80
N THR A 7 -12.41 -52.07 -28.92
CA THR A 7 -13.65 -52.70 -28.38
C THR A 7 -13.82 -54.15 -27.85
N LYS A 8 -14.45 -54.15 -26.65
CA LYS A 8 -15.64 -54.91 -26.15
C LYS A 8 -15.50 -56.38 -25.72
N THR A 9 -15.96 -56.68 -24.50
CA THR A 9 -17.32 -57.21 -24.17
C THR A 9 -17.38 -57.54 -22.67
N ASN A 10 -18.35 -56.98 -21.93
CA ASN A 10 -19.58 -57.64 -21.46
C ASN A 10 -19.35 -58.78 -20.45
N THR A 11 -19.86 -58.64 -19.22
CA THR A 11 -20.81 -59.57 -18.56
C THR A 11 -21.08 -59.11 -17.13
N GLY A 12 -22.35 -58.84 -16.82
CA GLY A 12 -22.79 -58.42 -15.49
C GLY A 12 -22.92 -59.56 -14.49
N SER A 13 -23.12 -59.21 -13.22
CA SER A 13 -23.82 -60.07 -12.27
C SER A 13 -24.55 -59.23 -11.23
N LYS A 14 -25.83 -59.55 -11.06
CA LYS A 14 -26.84 -58.89 -10.25
C LYS A 14 -26.84 -59.43 -8.81
N ARG A 15 -27.23 -58.58 -7.84
CA ARG A 15 -27.97 -58.82 -6.56
C ARG A 15 -27.77 -57.53 -5.73
N GLY A 16 -28.72 -56.62 -5.48
CA GLY A 16 -30.18 -56.72 -5.34
C GLY A 16 -30.53 -56.98 -3.89
N PHE A 17 -30.92 -55.94 -3.13
CA PHE A 17 -31.66 -55.83 -1.84
C PHE A 17 -31.22 -54.48 -1.24
N GLY A 18 -32.02 -53.46 -0.90
CA GLY A 18 -33.44 -53.18 -0.84
C GLY A 18 -33.51 -51.76 -0.24
N ASP A 19 -34.46 -50.96 -0.69
CA ASP A 19 -34.62 -49.54 -0.38
C ASP A 19 -35.13 -49.29 1.05
N LEU A 20 -35.13 -48.01 1.45
CA LEU A 20 -35.93 -47.39 2.51
C LEU A 20 -35.45 -47.39 3.98
N GLY A 21 -34.99 -46.22 4.42
CA GLY A 21 -35.75 -45.50 5.45
C GLY A 21 -35.15 -45.32 6.85
N VAL A 22 -35.17 -44.05 7.28
CA VAL A 22 -35.31 -43.55 8.66
C VAL A 22 -34.02 -43.25 9.46
N LEU A 23 -33.66 -41.96 9.38
CA LEU A 23 -33.44 -40.97 10.46
C LEU A 23 -32.68 -41.34 11.76
N ILE A 24 -31.97 -40.31 12.22
CA ILE A 24 -31.50 -39.99 13.60
C ILE A 24 -30.09 -40.47 13.96
N ALA A 25 -29.14 -39.53 13.92
CA ALA A 25 -28.36 -39.19 15.11
C ALA A 25 -27.71 -37.81 14.92
N LEU A 26 -28.37 -36.79 15.48
CA LEU A 26 -27.83 -35.46 15.67
C LEU A 26 -26.75 -35.53 16.77
N SER A 27 -25.55 -35.98 16.42
CA SER A 27 -24.45 -36.10 17.38
C SER A 27 -23.74 -34.76 17.54
N LEU A 28 -24.19 -33.98 18.53
CA LEU A 28 -23.42 -32.94 19.17
C LEU A 28 -22.12 -33.56 19.71
N LEU A 29 -20.99 -33.28 19.05
CA LEU A 29 -19.69 -33.33 19.73
C LEU A 29 -18.98 -31.99 19.56
N ALA A 30 -19.22 -31.16 20.55
CA ALA A 30 -18.53 -29.91 20.79
C ALA A 30 -17.07 -30.16 21.20
N ALA A 31 -16.22 -29.21 20.81
CA ALA A 31 -14.95 -28.85 21.44
C ALA A 31 -13.72 -29.77 21.27
N THR A 32 -13.08 -29.70 20.10
CA THR A 32 -11.60 -29.79 20.00
C THR A 32 -11.02 -28.87 18.93
N PHE A 33 -11.30 -27.55 18.99
CA PHE A 33 -10.43 -26.57 18.33
C PHE A 33 -9.49 -25.98 19.38
N ARG A 34 -8.56 -26.80 19.89
CA ARG A 34 -7.40 -26.28 20.62
C ARG A 34 -6.29 -26.01 19.62
N GLY A 35 -6.05 -24.73 19.36
CA GLY A 35 -4.72 -24.25 19.03
C GLY A 35 -4.42 -24.03 17.55
N CYS A 36 -5.36 -23.57 16.73
CA CYS A 36 -4.92 -22.61 15.73
C CYS A 36 -4.64 -21.31 16.49
N ASN A 37 -3.37 -21.11 16.88
CA ASN A 37 -2.83 -19.76 16.91
C ASN A 37 -2.94 -19.27 15.47
N PHE A 38 -4.14 -18.79 15.11
CA PHE A 38 -4.34 -18.00 13.92
C PHE A 38 -3.65 -16.68 14.22
N SER A 39 -2.32 -16.69 14.14
CA SER A 39 -1.56 -15.49 13.91
C SER A 39 -2.16 -14.92 12.64
N GLN A 40 -3.02 -13.92 12.82
CA GLN A 40 -3.63 -13.18 11.74
C GLN A 40 -2.50 -12.87 10.77
N PRO A 41 -2.54 -13.39 9.53
CA PRO A 41 -1.58 -12.94 8.55
C PRO A 41 -1.89 -11.45 8.40
N GLU A 42 -1.00 -10.60 8.94
CA GLU A 42 -0.95 -9.18 8.65
C GLU A 42 -0.69 -9.06 7.15
N THR A 43 -1.73 -9.26 6.33
CA THR A 43 -1.69 -9.13 4.86
C THR A 43 -1.75 -7.67 4.45
N THR A 44 -1.01 -6.81 5.15
CA THR A 44 -0.53 -5.56 4.57
C THR A 44 0.98 -5.68 4.57
N PRO A 45 1.67 -5.73 3.42
CA PRO A 45 3.12 -5.61 3.43
C PRO A 45 3.45 -4.33 4.19
N ALA A 46 4.05 -4.46 5.38
CA ALA A 46 4.42 -3.33 6.20
C ALA A 46 5.38 -2.48 5.37
N SER A 47 4.86 -1.38 4.84
CA SER A 47 5.64 -0.45 4.05
C SER A 47 6.79 0.03 4.91
N LYS A 48 8.04 -0.23 4.47
CA LYS A 48 9.24 0.06 5.26
C LYS A 48 9.27 1.55 5.58
N LEU A 49 9.49 1.91 6.85
CA LEU A 49 9.79 3.29 7.23
C LEU A 49 11.17 3.66 6.67
N VAL A 50 11.22 4.68 5.83
CA VAL A 50 12.43 5.12 5.11
C VAL A 50 12.62 6.62 5.29
N ASN A 51 13.86 7.03 5.46
CA ASN A 51 14.24 8.44 5.50
C ASN A 51 14.24 9.04 4.10
N THR A 52 13.79 10.29 3.97
CA THR A 52 13.76 11.00 2.68
C THR A 52 15.15 11.08 2.04
N SER A 53 16.19 11.25 2.86
CA SER A 53 17.59 11.28 2.41
C SER A 53 18.04 9.98 1.73
N GLU A 54 17.62 8.81 2.22
CA GLU A 54 17.97 7.52 1.60
C GLU A 54 17.42 7.40 0.18
N ILE A 55 16.21 7.91 -0.06
CA ILE A 55 15.57 7.92 -1.39
C ILE A 55 16.33 8.83 -2.35
N THR A 56 16.84 9.96 -1.86
CA THR A 56 17.62 10.91 -2.68
C THR A 56 19.01 10.36 -3.02
N TYR A 57 19.72 9.76 -2.07
CA TYR A 57 21.08 9.27 -2.29
C TYR A 57 21.14 7.90 -2.97
N ASN A 58 20.15 7.03 -2.76
CA ASN A 58 20.13 5.67 -3.30
C ASN A 58 18.79 5.38 -4.02
N PRO A 59 18.36 6.19 -5.00
CA PRO A 59 17.02 6.11 -5.59
C PRO A 59 16.72 4.76 -6.22
N ASP A 60 17.73 4.09 -6.80
CA ASP A 60 17.57 2.81 -7.47
C ASP A 60 17.17 1.67 -6.51
N GLN A 61 17.52 1.77 -5.23
CA GLN A 61 17.12 0.78 -4.22
C GLN A 61 15.62 0.83 -3.92
N PHE A 62 15.01 2.01 -4.09
CA PHE A 62 13.62 2.28 -3.75
C PHE A 62 12.71 2.37 -4.98
N MET A 63 13.27 2.52 -6.18
CA MET A 63 12.50 2.67 -7.41
C MET A 63 11.44 1.57 -7.55
N TYR A 64 10.20 1.98 -7.80
CA TYR A 64 8.99 1.15 -7.90
C TYR A 64 8.55 0.45 -6.61
N ARG A 65 9.27 0.64 -5.49
CA ARG A 65 8.86 0.09 -4.18
C ARG A 65 7.92 1.05 -3.47
N THR A 66 6.98 0.47 -2.73
CA THR A 66 6.16 1.22 -1.77
C THR A 66 6.95 1.41 -0.48
N VAL A 67 7.02 2.66 -0.04
CA VAL A 67 7.72 3.09 1.18
C VAL A 67 6.80 3.99 2.00
N THR A 68 7.07 4.02 3.31
CA THR A 68 6.46 4.99 4.20
C THR A 68 7.55 5.95 4.65
N ILE A 69 7.33 7.24 4.45
CA ILE A 69 8.24 8.28 4.91
C ILE A 69 7.53 9.13 5.95
N ARG A 70 8.27 9.58 6.96
CA ARG A 70 7.79 10.54 7.96
C ARG A 70 8.73 11.75 7.93
N SER A 71 8.21 12.91 7.56
CA SER A 71 9.04 14.03 7.14
C SER A 71 8.31 15.37 7.29
N LYS A 72 9.06 16.48 7.30
CA LYS A 72 8.45 17.81 7.30
C LYS A 72 7.99 18.17 5.89
N ALA A 73 6.74 18.61 5.76
CA ALA A 73 6.27 19.20 4.51
C ALA A 73 6.78 20.63 4.42
N LEU A 74 7.37 20.99 3.27
CA LEU A 74 8.01 22.29 3.07
C LEU A 74 7.13 23.24 2.27
N ASP A 75 7.01 23.02 0.96
CA ASP A 75 6.35 23.94 0.05
C ASP A 75 5.41 23.18 -0.88
N LYS A 76 4.30 23.82 -1.26
CA LYS A 76 3.44 23.32 -2.34
C LYS A 76 4.19 23.45 -3.67
N VAL A 77 4.11 22.40 -4.47
CA VAL A 77 4.61 22.39 -5.85
C VAL A 77 3.44 22.64 -6.80
N GLY A 78 2.35 21.91 -6.61
CA GLY A 78 1.10 22.09 -7.37
C GLY A 78 -0.12 21.77 -6.50
N PRO A 79 -1.34 21.74 -7.08
CA PRO A 79 -2.57 21.50 -6.31
C PRO A 79 -2.53 20.22 -5.47
N ALA A 80 -2.05 19.13 -6.07
CA ALA A 80 -1.98 17.80 -5.48
C ALA A 80 -0.55 17.39 -5.04
N SER A 81 0.41 18.33 -5.00
CA SER A 81 1.82 17.99 -4.80
C SER A 81 2.55 18.98 -3.90
N PHE A 82 3.49 18.48 -3.12
CA PHE A 82 4.31 19.26 -2.21
C PHE A 82 5.69 18.63 -2.03
N THR A 83 6.61 19.33 -1.40
CA THR A 83 7.96 18.82 -1.11
C THR A 83 8.09 18.39 0.34
N VAL A 84 8.91 17.36 0.55
CA VAL A 84 9.31 16.89 1.89
C VAL A 84 10.83 16.79 1.98
N LYS A 85 11.36 16.97 3.19
CA LYS A 85 12.80 16.93 3.44
C LYS A 85 13.11 16.32 4.80
N ASP A 86 14.18 15.53 4.80
CA ASP A 86 14.73 14.92 6.01
C ASP A 86 15.10 15.98 7.06
N LYS A 87 14.64 15.78 8.30
CA LYS A 87 14.94 16.68 9.42
C LYS A 87 16.38 16.52 9.92
N GLN A 88 16.94 15.32 9.83
CA GLN A 88 18.24 14.98 10.38
C GLN A 88 19.38 15.50 9.49
N LEU A 89 19.10 15.75 8.21
CA LEU A 89 20.11 16.12 7.24
C LEU A 89 19.77 17.44 6.52
N PHE A 90 20.33 18.53 7.05
CA PHE A 90 20.09 19.89 6.57
C PHE A 90 20.51 20.13 5.12
N ASP A 91 21.45 19.36 4.58
CA ASP A 91 21.94 19.50 3.20
C ASP A 91 21.22 18.57 2.21
N SER A 92 20.23 17.80 2.66
CA SER A 92 19.47 16.91 1.77
C SER A 92 18.59 17.70 0.79
N GLU A 93 18.51 17.20 -0.45
CA GLU A 93 17.60 17.77 -1.44
C GLU A 93 16.14 17.37 -1.13
N PRO A 94 15.17 18.31 -1.17
CA PRO A 94 13.77 17.97 -1.03
C PRO A 94 13.26 17.07 -2.16
N ILE A 95 12.43 16.09 -1.83
CA ILE A 95 11.75 15.25 -2.82
C ILE A 95 10.31 15.70 -3.01
N VAL A 96 9.75 15.48 -4.20
CA VAL A 96 8.35 15.76 -4.48
C VAL A 96 7.48 14.59 -4.05
N VAL A 97 6.40 14.90 -3.35
CA VAL A 97 5.27 14.02 -3.09
C VAL A 97 4.12 14.44 -4.00
N VAL A 98 3.58 13.49 -4.76
CA VAL A 98 2.41 13.68 -5.63
C VAL A 98 1.27 12.82 -5.07
N ASN A 99 0.12 13.41 -4.74
CA ASN A 99 -1.05 12.67 -4.30
C ASN A 99 -1.68 11.90 -5.48
N ALA A 100 -1.64 10.57 -5.43
CA ALA A 100 -2.15 9.68 -6.46
C ALA A 100 -3.66 9.83 -6.72
N SER A 101 -4.42 10.31 -5.73
CA SER A 101 -5.85 10.56 -5.88
C SER A 101 -6.18 11.86 -6.65
N GLY A 102 -5.18 12.73 -6.88
CA GLY A 102 -5.38 14.06 -7.45
C GLY A 102 -6.07 15.06 -6.52
N VAL A 103 -6.49 14.63 -5.33
CA VAL A 103 -7.10 15.50 -4.33
C VAL A 103 -6.05 16.47 -3.78
N PRO A 104 -6.34 17.78 -3.73
CA PRO A 104 -5.43 18.73 -3.13
C PRO A 104 -5.13 18.40 -1.67
N PHE A 105 -3.86 18.47 -1.28
CA PHE A 105 -3.46 18.31 0.10
C PHE A 105 -3.16 19.67 0.73
N ASN A 106 -3.83 19.98 1.84
CA ASN A 106 -3.57 21.18 2.61
C ASN A 106 -2.44 20.90 3.59
N LEU A 107 -1.31 21.56 3.36
CA LEU A 107 -0.17 21.48 4.27
C LEU A 107 -0.55 22.01 5.65
N PRO A 108 -0.04 21.42 6.74
CA PRO A 108 -0.17 21.98 8.07
C PRO A 108 0.31 23.45 8.08
N ALA A 109 -0.42 24.32 8.80
CA ALA A 109 -0.02 25.72 8.94
C ALA A 109 1.29 25.86 9.73
N ASP A 110 1.49 24.97 10.69
CA ASP A 110 2.73 24.84 11.46
C ASP A 110 3.72 23.92 10.72
N ARG A 111 4.87 24.48 10.33
CA ARG A 111 5.94 23.77 9.59
C ARG A 111 6.71 22.77 10.45
N ASP A 112 6.48 22.73 11.77
CA ASP A 112 7.04 21.72 12.65
C ASP A 112 6.19 20.45 12.71
N ILE A 113 4.95 20.50 12.21
CA ILE A 113 4.09 19.32 12.09
C ILE A 113 4.56 18.45 10.93
N GLU A 114 4.81 17.17 11.23
CA GLU A 114 5.26 16.20 10.25
C GLU A 114 4.09 15.58 9.49
N VAL A 115 4.38 15.10 8.29
CA VAL A 115 3.46 14.27 7.51
C VAL A 115 4.05 12.88 7.37
N GLN A 116 3.18 11.88 7.46
CA GLN A 116 3.47 10.51 7.07
C GLN A 116 2.90 10.27 5.68
N VAL A 117 3.74 9.85 4.76
CA VAL A 117 3.37 9.58 3.37
C VAL A 117 3.68 8.12 3.07
N THR A 118 2.68 7.37 2.63
CA THR A 118 2.87 6.01 2.10
C THR A 118 2.64 6.06 0.60
N GLY A 119 3.65 5.65 -0.16
CA GLY A 119 3.71 5.92 -1.59
C GLY A 119 4.70 5.03 -2.31
N SER A 120 4.55 4.91 -3.63
CA SER A 120 5.54 4.25 -4.47
C SER A 120 6.58 5.25 -4.96
N VAL A 121 7.87 4.93 -4.79
CA VAL A 121 8.94 5.77 -5.34
C VAL A 121 9.01 5.59 -6.85
N ARG A 122 8.98 6.69 -7.60
CA ARG A 122 9.10 6.69 -9.05
C ARG A 122 9.98 7.83 -9.50
N ARG A 123 10.49 7.74 -10.73
CA ARG A 123 11.05 8.89 -11.41
C ARG A 123 9.93 9.86 -11.76
N LEU A 124 10.12 11.15 -11.52
CA LEU A 124 9.16 12.19 -11.88
C LEU A 124 9.13 12.38 -13.41
N ASN A 125 8.35 11.53 -14.07
CA ASN A 125 7.97 11.61 -15.47
C ASN A 125 6.50 12.00 -15.51
N ILE A 126 6.23 13.27 -15.82
CA ILE A 126 4.88 13.84 -15.75
C ILE A 126 3.89 13.09 -16.66
N PRO A 127 4.15 12.91 -17.97
CA PRO A 127 3.22 12.18 -18.84
C PRO A 127 2.91 10.75 -18.39
N GLN A 128 3.89 10.06 -17.80
CA GLN A 128 3.69 8.70 -17.29
C GLN A 128 2.86 8.69 -16.01
N ILE A 129 3.11 9.62 -15.07
CA ILE A 129 2.37 9.71 -13.82
C ILE A 129 0.92 10.13 -14.07
N GLU A 130 0.69 11.11 -14.95
CA GLU A 130 -0.65 11.53 -15.33
C GLU A 130 -1.47 10.38 -15.91
N ARG A 131 -0.86 9.57 -16.79
CA ARG A 131 -1.52 8.41 -17.38
C ARG A 131 -1.82 7.32 -16.36
N ASP A 132 -0.84 6.98 -15.51
CA ASP A 132 -0.96 5.86 -14.58
C ASP A 132 -1.96 6.14 -13.44
N TYR A 133 -2.14 7.42 -13.08
CA TYR A 133 -2.98 7.84 -11.95
C TYR A 133 -4.15 8.75 -12.34
N ASN A 134 -4.37 8.97 -13.63
CA ASN A 134 -5.40 9.88 -14.16
C ASN A 134 -5.33 11.28 -13.54
N LEU A 135 -4.13 11.87 -13.54
CA LEU A 135 -3.84 13.18 -12.97
C LEU A 135 -3.67 14.25 -14.06
N ASN A 136 -3.73 15.52 -13.65
CA ASN A 136 -3.40 16.67 -14.49
C ASN A 136 -2.37 17.55 -13.76
N LEU A 137 -1.10 17.29 -14.03
CA LEU A 137 0.05 17.94 -13.41
C LEU A 137 0.62 18.97 -14.40
N GLN A 138 0.56 20.24 -14.05
CA GLN A 138 1.09 21.30 -14.91
C GLN A 138 2.63 21.35 -14.84
N ASP A 139 3.30 21.08 -15.96
CA ASP A 139 4.76 21.02 -16.10
C ASP A 139 5.51 22.22 -15.49
N GLU A 140 4.91 23.42 -15.55
CA GLU A 140 5.48 24.66 -15.00
C GLU A 140 5.91 24.51 -13.54
N TYR A 141 5.13 23.79 -12.75
CA TYR A 141 5.39 23.59 -11.33
C TYR A 141 6.55 22.63 -11.04
N TYR A 142 6.85 21.71 -11.96
CA TYR A 142 7.74 20.58 -11.71
C TYR A 142 9.11 20.69 -12.36
N LYS A 143 9.41 21.79 -13.08
CA LYS A 143 10.64 22.00 -13.86
C LYS A 143 11.93 21.58 -13.13
N LYS A 144 12.06 21.91 -11.83
CA LYS A 144 13.25 21.59 -11.02
C LYS A 144 13.35 20.13 -10.55
N TYR A 145 12.29 19.35 -10.73
CA TYR A 145 12.13 17.99 -10.22
C TYR A 145 11.98 16.94 -11.31
N ILE A 146 11.86 17.34 -12.58
CA ILE A 146 11.76 16.40 -13.70
C ILE A 146 12.94 15.41 -13.67
N ASN A 147 12.63 14.14 -13.88
CA ASN A 147 13.56 13.02 -13.81
C ASN A 147 14.20 12.76 -12.44
N LYS A 148 13.82 13.47 -11.36
CA LYS A 148 14.27 13.15 -9.99
C LYS A 148 13.38 12.10 -9.32
N PRO A 149 13.84 11.42 -8.26
CA PRO A 149 12.95 10.58 -7.47
C PRO A 149 11.81 11.39 -6.85
N ALA A 150 10.61 10.84 -6.91
CA ALA A 150 9.39 11.37 -6.32
C ALA A 150 8.59 10.23 -5.69
N VAL A 151 7.78 10.57 -4.69
CA VAL A 151 6.87 9.61 -4.03
C VAL A 151 5.47 9.85 -4.56
N ILE A 152 4.90 8.85 -5.23
CA ILE A 152 3.50 8.87 -5.63
C ILE A 152 2.68 8.31 -4.47
N ALA A 153 2.06 9.21 -3.73
CA ALA A 153 1.43 8.92 -2.45
C ALA A 153 0.05 8.29 -2.64
N GLN A 154 -0.13 7.09 -2.10
CA GLN A 154 -1.44 6.49 -1.94
C GLN A 154 -2.13 6.95 -0.65
N GLU A 155 -1.34 7.30 0.37
CA GLU A 155 -1.86 7.81 1.64
C GLU A 155 -0.97 8.94 2.18
N ILE A 156 -1.62 9.99 2.68
CA ILE A 156 -0.97 11.13 3.33
C ILE A 156 -1.70 11.40 4.64
N LYS A 157 -0.97 11.40 5.75
CA LYS A 157 -1.49 11.65 7.09
C LYS A 157 -0.68 12.74 7.76
N VAL A 158 -1.34 13.67 8.43
CA VAL A 158 -0.69 14.61 9.35
C VAL A 158 -0.37 13.85 10.64
N VAL A 159 0.85 13.99 11.16
CA VAL A 159 1.28 13.35 12.41
C VAL A 159 1.20 14.36 13.55
N PRO A 160 0.26 14.21 14.49
CA PRO A 160 0.17 15.10 15.64
C PRO A 160 1.41 14.96 16.53
N GLN A 161 2.01 16.09 16.93
CA GLN A 161 3.02 16.07 17.98
C GLN A 161 2.33 15.80 19.33
N GLN A 162 2.79 14.79 20.07
CA GLN A 162 2.18 14.32 21.33
C GLN A 162 2.11 15.40 22.44
N ASN A 163 2.73 16.56 22.23
CA ASN A 163 2.83 17.64 23.20
C ASN A 163 1.57 18.52 23.27
N GLN A 164 0.54 18.28 22.44
CA GLN A 164 -0.66 19.12 22.39
C GLN A 164 -1.86 18.60 23.20
N ILE A 165 -1.72 17.52 23.97
CA ILE A 165 -2.85 16.92 24.70
C ILE A 165 -3.02 17.49 26.15
N THR A 166 -2.07 18.26 26.67
CA THR A 166 -2.07 18.63 28.11
C THR A 166 -2.65 20.02 28.45
N GLN A 167 -3.06 20.84 27.49
CA GLN A 167 -3.52 22.22 27.77
C GLN A 167 -5.05 22.41 27.68
N GLY A 168 -5.83 21.35 27.43
CA GLY A 168 -7.28 21.44 27.23
C GLY A 168 -8.16 21.00 28.41
N ILE A 169 -7.59 20.56 29.54
CA ILE A 169 -8.38 20.13 30.70
C ILE A 169 -8.07 21.05 31.88
N ARG A 170 -8.69 22.22 31.85
CA ARG A 170 -9.05 22.97 33.06
C ARG A 170 -10.55 23.18 33.02
N GLN A 171 -11.26 22.30 33.69
CA GLN A 171 -12.61 22.54 34.23
C GLN A 171 -12.42 22.79 35.72
#